data_AF-A0A533W251-F1
#
_entry.id   AF-A0A533W251-F1
#
_cell.length_a   1.000
_cell.length_b   1.000
_cell.length_c   1.000
_cell.angle_alpha   90.00
_cell.angle_beta   90.00
_cell.angle_gamma   90.00
#
_symmetry.space_group_name_H-M   'P 1'
#
loop_
_entity.id
_entity.type
_entity.pdbx_description
1 polymer ?
#
loop_
_entity_poly.entity_id
_entity_poly.type
_entity_poly.pdbx_seq_one_letter_code
_entity_poly.pdbx_strand_id
1 'polypeptide(L)'
;MANKTVLILVAAATAIIIAGVAVAIPSFTQQTPAKQNNSSTNPQGNNTISEAPGSVLKLSRTSIPIDIPLRKGLYDGNDVFYVVTDASDKSVASLFTNQTGFNVNYAPLLSKSPEGSFAHFFVFKNGVKGDGPLGFQNSVADAQPGEAAYSPLWKLNFVEWKSGMTPRVLKSDTEVADSANKGEVTITQSEIIVNCPFVKWSNGSMKIREDQNINDDSPYVGGQVLKIDTEKMVLTTLAHRGWGPDGKTIYYSVFDATPLVPIHEWH
;
A
#
# COMPACT_ATOMS: atom_id res chain seq x y z
N MET A 1 16.01 -28.52 6.90
CA MET A 1 14.73 -28.03 6.35
C MET A 1 14.73 -26.52 6.47
N ALA A 2 14.80 -25.80 5.34
CA ALA A 2 14.89 -24.34 5.34
C ALA A 2 13.55 -23.73 5.78
N ASN A 3 13.59 -22.95 6.86
CA ASN A 3 12.44 -22.23 7.38
C ASN A 3 12.13 -21.07 6.41
N LYS A 4 11.15 -21.24 5.53
CA LYS A 4 10.70 -20.18 4.61
C LYS A 4 9.81 -19.22 5.40
N THR A 5 10.34 -18.06 5.76
CA THR A 5 9.56 -16.92 6.23
C THR A 5 8.62 -16.50 5.11
N VAL A 6 7.30 -16.63 5.32
CA VAL A 6 6.27 -16.16 4.38
C VAL A 6 5.91 -14.73 4.78
N LEU A 7 6.19 -13.76 3.91
CA LEU A 7 5.78 -12.38 4.09
C LEU A 7 4.32 -12.24 3.62
N ILE A 8 3.38 -12.11 4.56
CA ILE A 8 1.98 -11.81 4.26
C ILE A 8 1.76 -10.32 4.53
N LEU A 9 1.60 -9.54 3.46
CA LEU A 9 1.21 -8.13 3.51
C LEU A 9 -0.31 -8.03 3.51
N VAL A 10 -0.86 -7.42 4.57
CA VAL A 10 -2.28 -7.11 4.68
C VAL A 10 -2.43 -5.59 4.56
N ALA A 11 -3.00 -5.10 3.46
CA ALA A 11 -3.37 -3.69 3.35
C ALA A 11 -4.66 -3.45 4.15
N ALA A 12 -4.56 -2.79 5.31
CA ALA A 12 -5.72 -2.38 6.08
C ALA A 12 -6.28 -1.07 5.51
N ALA A 13 -7.33 -1.14 4.70
CA ALA A 13 -8.18 -0.01 4.38
C ALA A 13 -9.29 0.07 5.45
N THR A 14 -9.18 0.99 6.40
CA THR A 14 -10.25 1.26 7.37
C THR A 14 -10.89 2.61 7.09
N ALA A 15 -12.14 2.58 6.62
CA ALA A 15 -13.20 3.51 7.01
C ALA A 15 -14.57 2.88 6.69
N ILE A 16 -15.07 2.04 7.59
CA ILE A 16 -16.51 1.74 7.67
C ILE A 16 -17.09 2.66 8.74
N ILE A 17 -17.80 3.70 8.33
CA ILE A 17 -18.70 4.46 9.21
C ILE A 17 -20.00 3.64 9.25
N ILE A 18 -20.18 2.82 10.29
CA ILE A 18 -21.50 2.33 10.66
C ILE A 18 -22.01 3.21 11.79
N ALA A 19 -23.09 3.94 11.49
CA ALA A 19 -23.85 4.67 12.47
C ALA A 19 -24.43 3.72 13.53
N GLY A 20 -24.12 4.02 14.80
CA GLY A 20 -24.95 3.77 15.99
C GLY A 20 -25.33 2.33 16.34
N VAL A 21 -24.60 1.71 17.27
CA VAL A 21 -25.11 1.28 18.59
C VAL A 21 -23.94 1.29 19.57
N ALA A 22 -24.03 2.08 20.63
CA ALA A 22 -23.04 2.09 21.71
C ALA A 22 -23.18 0.80 22.54
N VAL A 23 -22.11 0.00 22.57
CA VAL A 23 -21.93 -1.05 23.58
C VAL A 23 -20.72 -0.65 24.41
N ALA A 24 -20.96 -0.32 25.68
CA ALA A 24 -19.94 0.08 26.63
C ALA A 24 -19.01 -1.10 26.96
N ILE A 25 -17.70 -0.90 26.80
CA ILE A 25 -16.65 -1.83 27.27
C ILE A 25 -16.02 -1.18 28.52
N PRO A 26 -15.95 -1.87 29.68
CA PRO A 26 -15.42 -1.29 30.90
C PRO A 26 -13.91 -1.03 30.80
N SER A 27 -13.50 0.16 31.27
CA SER A 27 -12.13 0.64 31.31
C SER A 27 -11.25 -0.28 32.18
N PHE A 28 -10.23 -0.90 31.57
CA PHE A 28 -9.18 -1.58 32.32
C PHE A 28 -8.13 -0.54 32.76
N THR A 29 -8.12 -0.21 34.04
CA THR A 29 -7.10 0.64 34.66
C THR A 29 -5.77 -0.10 34.76
N GLN A 30 -4.72 0.47 34.17
CA GLN A 30 -3.34 0.00 34.36
C GLN A 30 -2.91 0.32 35.80
N GLN A 31 -2.74 -0.72 36.62
CA GLN A 31 -2.15 -0.58 37.95
C GLN A 31 -0.64 -0.40 37.85
N THR A 32 -0.13 0.74 38.34
CA THR A 32 1.30 0.95 38.65
C THR A 32 1.76 -0.03 39.73
N PRO A 33 2.92 -0.71 39.58
CA PRO A 33 3.49 -1.49 40.67
C PRO A 33 3.99 -0.59 41.80
N ALA A 34 3.66 -0.98 43.03
CA ALA A 34 4.04 -0.30 44.26
C ALA A 34 5.57 -0.32 44.51
N LYS A 35 6.10 0.79 45.04
CA LYS A 35 7.44 0.85 45.63
C LYS A 35 7.44 0.06 46.95
N GLN A 36 8.20 -1.02 47.03
CA GLN A 36 8.63 -1.59 48.32
C GLN A 36 10.03 -1.07 48.67
N ASN A 37 10.08 -0.30 49.75
CA ASN A 37 11.30 -0.01 50.50
C ASN A 37 11.70 -1.26 51.28
N ASN A 38 12.94 -1.70 51.16
CA ASN A 38 13.61 -2.48 52.20
C ASN A 38 15.07 -2.04 52.28
N SER A 39 15.38 -1.31 53.35
CA SER A 39 16.73 -0.98 53.78
C SER A 39 17.33 -2.18 54.50
N SER A 40 18.47 -2.68 54.04
CA SER A 40 19.41 -3.48 54.86
C SER A 40 20.84 -3.29 54.35
N THR A 41 21.75 -3.19 55.31
CA THR A 41 23.13 -2.70 55.31
C THR A 41 24.16 -3.51 54.51
N ASN A 42 25.16 -2.80 53.98
CA ASN A 42 26.41 -3.31 53.39
C ASN A 42 27.33 -3.95 54.47
N PRO A 43 28.25 -4.88 54.11
CA PRO A 43 29.58 -4.42 53.72
C PRO A 43 30.28 -5.21 52.59
N GLN A 44 31.27 -4.52 52.01
CA GLN A 44 32.19 -4.91 50.94
C GLN A 44 32.66 -6.38 50.89
N GLY A 45 32.61 -6.94 49.68
CA GLY A 45 33.43 -8.06 49.23
C GLY A 45 33.61 -8.01 47.72
N ASN A 46 34.84 -7.71 47.26
CA ASN A 46 35.24 -7.79 45.86
C ASN A 46 35.07 -9.21 45.34
N ASN A 47 34.22 -9.41 44.33
CA ASN A 47 34.30 -10.57 43.43
C ASN A 47 33.80 -10.16 42.05
N THR A 48 34.72 -10.10 41.10
CA THR A 48 34.47 -10.12 39.66
C THR A 48 33.60 -11.33 39.32
N ILE A 49 32.33 -11.09 38.99
CA ILE A 49 31.49 -12.05 38.29
C ILE A 49 31.12 -11.38 36.97
N SER A 50 31.65 -11.98 35.91
CA SER A 50 31.23 -11.79 34.52
C SER A 50 29.71 -11.83 34.45
N GLU A 51 29.06 -10.67 34.37
CA GLU A 51 27.69 -10.60 33.88
C GLU A 51 27.73 -11.09 32.43
N ALA A 52 27.27 -12.32 32.25
CA ALA A 52 26.94 -12.85 30.94
C ALA A 52 26.16 -11.77 30.18
N PRO A 53 26.42 -11.55 28.88
CA PRO A 53 25.60 -10.65 28.10
C PRO A 53 24.20 -11.25 28.17
N GLY A 54 23.35 -10.69 29.02
CA GLY A 54 21.93 -10.90 29.00
C GLY A 54 21.57 -10.53 27.60
N SER A 55 21.39 -11.56 26.77
CA SER A 55 20.95 -11.41 25.39
C SER A 55 19.68 -10.61 25.52
N VAL A 56 19.80 -9.30 25.24
CA VAL A 56 18.68 -8.53 24.76
C VAL A 56 18.33 -9.31 23.51
N LEU A 57 17.41 -10.26 23.67
CA LEU A 57 16.62 -10.78 22.59
C LEU A 57 16.11 -9.50 21.96
N LYS A 58 16.81 -9.07 20.90
CA LYS A 58 16.34 -8.09 19.94
C LYS A 58 15.10 -8.75 19.37
N LEU A 59 14.00 -8.66 20.12
CA LEU A 59 12.67 -8.93 19.66
C LEU A 59 12.63 -8.21 18.33
N SER A 60 12.44 -8.96 17.24
CA SER A 60 12.48 -8.47 15.87
C SER A 60 11.85 -7.08 15.80
N ARG A 61 12.55 -6.09 15.23
CA ARG A 61 12.09 -4.70 15.13
C ARG A 61 10.59 -4.62 14.81
N THR A 62 9.85 -3.80 15.53
CA THR A 62 8.39 -3.65 15.36
C THR A 62 8.06 -3.03 14.00
N SER A 63 8.96 -2.21 13.47
CA SER A 63 8.85 -1.67 12.12
C SER A 63 10.18 -1.86 11.37
N ILE A 64 10.10 -2.32 10.12
CA ILE A 64 11.26 -2.51 9.25
C ILE A 64 11.04 -1.79 7.91
N PRO A 65 12.09 -1.18 7.34
CA PRO A 65 12.05 -0.73 5.95
C PRO A 65 11.85 -1.91 5.01
N ILE A 66 10.96 -1.76 4.04
CA ILE A 66 10.79 -2.68 2.91
C ILE A 66 10.82 -1.90 1.60
N ASP A 67 11.35 -2.54 0.56
CA ASP A 67 11.33 -2.02 -0.80
C ASP A 67 10.19 -2.67 -1.59
N ILE A 68 9.38 -1.85 -2.24
CA ILE A 68 8.26 -2.24 -3.07
C ILE A 68 8.49 -1.69 -4.48
N PRO A 69 8.47 -2.54 -5.53
CA PRO A 69 8.62 -2.09 -6.90
C PRO A 69 7.49 -1.13 -7.31
N LEU A 70 7.88 -0.02 -7.92
CA LEU A 70 6.94 0.92 -8.52
C LEU A 70 6.48 0.43 -9.89
N ARG A 71 5.29 0.87 -10.25
CA ARG A 71 4.74 0.82 -11.60
C ARG A 71 4.45 2.24 -12.05
N LYS A 72 4.56 2.45 -13.37
CA LYS A 72 4.29 3.72 -14.02
C LYS A 72 2.93 3.67 -14.72
N GLY A 73 2.16 4.75 -14.58
CA GLY A 73 0.87 4.98 -15.23
C GLY A 73 0.82 6.38 -15.85
N LEU A 74 -0.32 6.70 -16.45
CA LEU A 74 -0.64 8.03 -16.96
C LEU A 74 -1.95 8.52 -16.34
N TYR A 75 -1.99 9.80 -16.01
CA TYR A 75 -3.20 10.54 -15.65
C TYR A 75 -3.12 11.93 -16.29
N ASP A 76 -4.08 12.27 -17.14
CA ASP A 76 -4.11 13.54 -17.89
C ASP A 76 -2.76 13.93 -18.53
N GLY A 77 -2.12 12.95 -19.17
CA GLY A 77 -0.82 13.12 -19.83
C GLY A 77 0.38 13.26 -18.91
N ASN A 78 0.19 13.22 -17.59
CA ASN A 78 1.26 13.22 -16.59
C ASN A 78 1.57 11.81 -16.12
N ASP A 79 2.84 11.60 -15.77
CA ASP A 79 3.27 10.35 -15.17
C ASP A 79 2.75 10.23 -13.72
N VAL A 80 2.21 9.06 -13.40
CA VAL A 80 1.87 8.65 -12.04
C VAL A 80 2.63 7.38 -11.68
N PHE A 81 2.98 7.26 -10.41
CA PHE A 81 3.70 6.10 -9.88
C PHE A 81 2.88 5.48 -8.77
N TYR A 82 2.72 4.16 -8.81
CA TYR A 82 1.91 3.40 -7.88
C TYR A 82 2.58 2.08 -7.53
N VAL A 83 2.16 1.48 -6.43
CA VAL A 83 2.49 0.09 -6.08
C VAL A 83 1.27 -0.79 -6.35
N VAL A 84 1.47 -2.10 -6.49
CA VAL A 84 0.38 -3.08 -6.60
C VAL A 84 0.46 -3.99 -5.40
N THR A 85 -0.56 -4.00 -4.53
CA THR A 85 -0.53 -4.80 -3.31
C THR A 85 -1.43 -6.02 -3.39
N ASP A 86 -2.61 -5.86 -3.99
CA ASP A 86 -3.65 -6.89 -4.03
C ASP A 86 -4.37 -6.90 -5.39
N ALA A 87 -4.87 -8.07 -5.79
CA ALA A 87 -5.76 -8.22 -6.94
C ALA A 87 -6.89 -9.22 -6.65
N SER A 88 -8.10 -8.92 -7.13
CA SER A 88 -9.25 -9.80 -7.02
C SER A 88 -9.17 -11.04 -7.90
N ASP A 89 -8.33 -11.00 -8.94
CA ASP A 89 -8.11 -12.10 -9.87
C ASP A 89 -6.73 -12.75 -9.66
N LYS A 90 -6.71 -14.09 -9.66
CA LYS A 90 -5.50 -14.87 -9.36
C LYS A 90 -4.44 -14.74 -10.46
N SER A 91 -4.88 -14.63 -11.72
CA SER A 91 -3.96 -14.48 -12.85
C SER A 91 -3.32 -13.09 -12.84
N VAL A 92 -4.08 -12.05 -12.48
CA VAL A 92 -3.57 -10.69 -12.33
C VAL A 92 -2.60 -10.56 -11.14
N ALA A 93 -2.92 -11.16 -9.99
CA ALA A 93 -1.99 -11.22 -8.86
C ALA A 93 -0.66 -11.90 -9.27
N SER A 94 -0.76 -13.03 -9.98
CA SER A 94 0.41 -13.78 -10.46
C SER A 94 1.20 -13.00 -11.51
N LEU A 95 0.53 -12.28 -12.41
CA LEU A 95 1.15 -11.44 -13.44
C LEU A 95 2.05 -10.38 -12.81
N PHE A 96 1.51 -9.58 -11.88
CA PHE A 96 2.29 -8.53 -11.23
C PHE A 96 3.39 -9.09 -10.32
N THR A 97 3.14 -10.22 -9.67
CA THR A 97 4.15 -10.92 -8.87
C THR A 97 5.32 -11.37 -9.75
N ASN A 98 5.03 -12.00 -10.89
CA ASN A 98 6.07 -12.50 -11.80
C ASN A 98 6.85 -11.37 -12.48
N GLN A 99 6.21 -10.22 -12.74
CA GLN A 99 6.86 -9.06 -13.37
C GLN A 99 7.86 -8.37 -12.45
N THR A 100 7.63 -8.37 -11.14
CA THR A 100 8.38 -7.54 -10.20
C THR A 100 9.13 -8.32 -9.14
N GLY A 101 8.80 -9.61 -8.94
CA GLY A 101 9.28 -10.43 -7.83
C GLY A 101 8.65 -10.10 -6.48
N PHE A 102 7.85 -9.03 -6.39
CA PHE A 102 7.13 -8.64 -5.19
C PHE A 102 5.78 -9.36 -5.13
N ASN A 103 5.46 -9.95 -3.98
CA ASN A 103 4.23 -10.74 -3.83
C ASN A 103 2.98 -9.85 -3.83
N VAL A 104 2.20 -9.92 -4.91
CA VAL A 104 0.86 -9.33 -4.98
C VAL A 104 -0.15 -10.34 -4.44
N ASN A 105 -0.89 -9.93 -3.42
CA ASN A 105 -1.82 -10.79 -2.73
C ASN A 105 -3.07 -11.08 -3.59
N TYR A 106 -3.51 -12.34 -3.58
CA TYR A 106 -4.77 -12.72 -4.20
C TYR A 106 -5.92 -12.49 -3.21
N ALA A 107 -6.73 -11.45 -3.47
CA ALA A 107 -7.79 -10.98 -2.59
C ALA A 107 -9.15 -10.99 -3.32
N PRO A 108 -9.77 -12.18 -3.52
CA PRO A 108 -10.97 -12.32 -4.35
C PRO A 108 -12.16 -11.50 -3.89
N LEU A 109 -12.25 -11.17 -2.59
CA LEU A 109 -13.32 -10.34 -2.06
C LEU A 109 -13.31 -8.91 -2.60
N LEU A 110 -12.19 -8.43 -3.15
CA LEU A 110 -12.12 -7.13 -3.81
C LEU A 110 -13.07 -7.03 -5.01
N SER A 111 -13.42 -8.13 -5.68
CA SER A 111 -14.40 -8.09 -6.78
C SER A 111 -15.83 -7.80 -6.32
N LYS A 112 -16.07 -7.78 -4.99
CA LYS A 112 -17.36 -7.48 -4.38
C LYS A 112 -17.43 -6.06 -3.83
N SER A 113 -16.41 -5.24 -4.08
CA SER A 113 -16.40 -3.83 -3.68
C SER A 113 -17.60 -3.10 -4.28
N PRO A 114 -18.33 -2.27 -3.52
CA PRO A 114 -19.48 -1.53 -4.02
C PRO A 114 -19.14 -0.65 -5.22
N GLU A 115 -20.10 -0.43 -6.12
CA GLU A 115 -19.95 0.61 -7.15
C GLU A 115 -19.65 1.97 -6.50
N GLY A 116 -18.77 2.75 -7.13
CA GLY A 116 -18.31 4.04 -6.61
C GLY A 116 -17.22 3.95 -5.53
N SER A 117 -16.83 2.75 -5.08
CA SER A 117 -15.68 2.58 -4.15
C SER A 117 -14.34 2.39 -4.86
N PHE A 118 -14.34 2.33 -6.19
CA PHE A 118 -13.17 2.17 -7.04
C PHE A 118 -13.14 3.23 -8.14
N ALA A 119 -11.93 3.59 -8.52
CA ALA A 119 -11.61 4.36 -9.71
C ALA A 119 -11.35 3.39 -10.89
N HIS A 120 -11.02 3.89 -12.08
CA HIS A 120 -10.84 3.09 -13.28
C HIS A 120 -9.41 3.16 -13.83
N PHE A 121 -8.84 1.98 -14.08
CA PHE A 121 -7.62 1.85 -14.87
C PHE A 121 -7.94 1.28 -16.25
N PHE A 122 -7.45 1.94 -17.29
CA PHE A 122 -7.50 1.46 -18.67
C PHE A 122 -6.18 0.75 -19.01
N VAL A 123 -6.25 -0.56 -19.23
CA VAL A 123 -5.10 -1.45 -19.48
C VAL A 123 -5.12 -1.92 -20.94
N PHE A 124 -4.01 -1.74 -21.65
CA PHE A 124 -3.96 -1.97 -23.09
C PHE A 124 -3.56 -3.40 -23.42
N LYS A 125 -4.41 -4.10 -24.18
CA LYS A 125 -4.18 -5.49 -24.65
C LYS A 125 -3.39 -5.56 -25.96
N ASN A 126 -3.34 -4.46 -26.72
CA ASN A 126 -2.58 -4.33 -27.94
C ASN A 126 -2.18 -2.86 -28.20
N GLY A 127 -1.59 -2.57 -29.36
CA GLY A 127 -1.23 -1.22 -29.78
C GLY A 127 0.24 -0.89 -29.57
N VAL A 128 0.52 0.32 -29.07
CA VAL A 128 1.89 0.82 -28.85
C VAL A 128 2.58 -0.04 -27.78
N LYS A 129 3.76 -0.58 -28.10
CA LYS A 129 4.58 -1.36 -27.15
C LYS A 129 5.14 -0.46 -26.04
N GLY A 130 5.20 -1.00 -24.82
CA GLY A 130 5.68 -0.27 -23.65
C GLY A 130 5.68 -1.12 -22.38
N ASP A 131 5.81 -0.45 -21.24
CA ASP A 131 6.00 -1.07 -19.91
C ASP A 131 4.69 -1.36 -19.16
N GLY A 132 3.54 -1.21 -19.83
CA GLY A 132 2.23 -1.50 -19.29
C GLY A 132 2.06 -2.98 -18.88
N PRO A 133 1.05 -3.31 -18.07
CA PRO A 133 0.89 -4.65 -17.48
C PRO A 133 0.88 -5.80 -18.50
N LEU A 134 0.42 -5.55 -19.73
CA LEU A 134 0.31 -6.56 -20.80
C LEU A 134 1.35 -6.35 -21.92
N GLY A 135 2.42 -5.56 -21.68
CA GLY A 135 3.49 -5.32 -22.65
C GLY A 135 3.17 -4.29 -23.73
N PHE A 136 2.20 -3.41 -23.46
CA PHE A 136 1.82 -2.27 -24.30
C PHE A 136 1.98 -0.97 -23.50
N GLN A 137 1.40 0.14 -23.96
CA GLN A 137 1.52 1.41 -23.25
C GLN A 137 1.12 1.32 -21.77
N ASN A 138 1.62 2.26 -20.97
CA ASN A 138 1.24 2.39 -19.57
C ASN A 138 -0.28 2.54 -19.41
N SER A 139 -0.79 2.00 -18.30
CA SER A 139 -2.20 2.13 -17.95
C SER A 139 -2.57 3.59 -17.73
N VAL A 140 -3.78 3.95 -18.13
CA VAL A 140 -4.34 5.29 -17.96
C VAL A 140 -5.35 5.26 -16.80
N ALA A 141 -5.19 6.16 -15.83
CA ALA A 141 -6.13 6.36 -14.73
C ALA A 141 -7.15 7.45 -15.06
N ASP A 142 -8.32 7.37 -14.42
CA ASP A 142 -9.39 8.37 -14.48
C ASP A 142 -9.43 9.32 -13.27
N ALA A 143 -8.60 9.09 -12.26
CA ALA A 143 -8.49 9.93 -11.08
C ALA A 143 -7.06 9.95 -10.51
N GLN A 144 -6.76 10.93 -9.67
CA GLN A 144 -5.52 10.97 -8.86
C GLN A 144 -5.80 11.48 -7.44
N PRO A 145 -4.90 11.25 -6.46
CA PRO A 145 -5.10 11.72 -5.10
C PRO A 145 -5.39 13.22 -5.03
N GLY A 146 -6.40 13.59 -4.23
CA GLY A 146 -6.91 14.97 -4.13
C GLY A 146 -8.26 15.16 -4.83
N GLU A 147 -8.66 14.25 -5.71
CA GLU A 147 -9.96 14.28 -6.38
C GLU A 147 -11.01 13.45 -5.64
N ALA A 148 -12.27 13.88 -5.70
CA ALA A 148 -13.38 13.18 -5.07
C ALA A 148 -13.60 11.76 -5.64
N ALA A 149 -13.22 11.54 -6.89
CA ALA A 149 -13.33 10.25 -7.57
C ALA A 149 -12.16 9.30 -7.28
N TYR A 150 -11.10 9.77 -6.61
CA TYR A 150 -9.93 8.93 -6.37
C TYR A 150 -10.22 7.79 -5.38
N SER A 151 -9.76 6.60 -5.75
CA SER A 151 -9.71 5.45 -4.86
C SER A 151 -8.37 4.73 -5.07
N PRO A 152 -7.76 4.17 -4.01
CA PRO A 152 -6.66 3.23 -4.17
C PRO A 152 -7.11 1.89 -4.78
N LEU A 153 -8.43 1.64 -4.85
CA LEU A 153 -9.01 0.50 -5.55
C LEU A 153 -9.32 0.88 -7.00
N TRP A 154 -8.92 0.03 -7.95
CA TRP A 154 -9.09 0.28 -9.38
C TRP A 154 -9.79 -0.88 -10.05
N LYS A 155 -10.90 -0.61 -10.74
CA LYS A 155 -11.52 -1.55 -11.68
C LYS A 155 -10.72 -1.52 -12.99
N LEU A 156 -10.26 -2.68 -13.43
CA LEU A 156 -9.52 -2.80 -14.68
C LEU A 156 -10.48 -2.84 -15.87
N ASN A 157 -10.23 -1.98 -16.85
CA ASN A 157 -10.94 -1.89 -18.12
C ASN A 157 -9.93 -2.14 -19.24
N PHE A 158 -10.18 -3.15 -20.07
CA PHE A 158 -9.23 -3.56 -21.09
C PHE A 158 -9.49 -2.83 -22.40
N VAL A 159 -8.48 -2.14 -22.91
CA VAL A 159 -8.52 -1.38 -24.16
C VAL A 159 -7.83 -2.17 -25.26
N GLU A 160 -8.49 -2.29 -26.41
CA GLU A 160 -7.97 -2.99 -27.58
C GLU A 160 -8.24 -2.18 -28.85
N TRP A 161 -7.18 -1.82 -29.58
CA TRP A 161 -7.24 -1.22 -30.91
C TRP A 161 -7.87 -2.20 -31.90
N LYS A 162 -8.82 -1.71 -32.70
CA LYS A 162 -9.43 -2.50 -33.77
C LYS A 162 -8.49 -2.70 -34.95
N SER A 163 -8.70 -3.78 -35.68
CA SER A 163 -7.96 -4.06 -36.92
C SER A 163 -8.08 -2.90 -37.92
N GLY A 164 -6.98 -2.57 -38.58
CA GLY A 164 -6.91 -1.47 -39.56
C GLY A 164 -6.73 -0.07 -38.95
N MET A 165 -6.82 0.08 -37.62
CA MET A 165 -6.52 1.33 -36.94
C MET A 165 -5.02 1.46 -36.68
N THR A 166 -4.49 2.70 -36.72
CA THR A 166 -3.10 2.99 -36.36
C THR A 166 -3.02 3.33 -34.87
N PRO A 167 -2.39 2.50 -34.03
CA PRO A 167 -2.28 2.76 -32.60
C PRO A 167 -1.44 4.00 -32.29
N ARG A 168 -1.87 4.78 -31.31
CA ARG A 168 -1.11 5.88 -30.70
C ARG A 168 -1.15 5.76 -29.19
N VAL A 169 -0.26 6.48 -28.51
CA VAL A 169 -0.35 6.56 -27.04
C VAL A 169 -1.58 7.38 -26.66
N LEU A 170 -2.48 6.79 -25.88
CA LEU A 170 -3.58 7.49 -25.23
C LEU A 170 -3.16 7.90 -23.82
N LYS A 171 -3.35 9.17 -23.48
CA LYS A 171 -2.74 9.82 -22.31
C LYS A 171 -3.72 10.15 -21.18
N SER A 172 -5.01 10.13 -21.45
CA SER A 172 -6.09 10.38 -20.49
C SER A 172 -7.27 9.46 -20.74
N ASP A 173 -8.11 9.27 -19.73
CA ASP A 173 -9.38 8.56 -19.83
C ASP A 173 -10.29 9.22 -20.88
N THR A 174 -10.25 10.55 -20.99
CA THR A 174 -10.93 11.32 -22.04
C THR A 174 -10.47 10.90 -23.44
N GLU A 175 -9.15 10.77 -23.68
CA GLU A 175 -8.63 10.29 -24.95
C GLU A 175 -9.02 8.84 -25.24
N VAL A 176 -9.11 8.00 -24.20
CA VAL A 176 -9.60 6.61 -24.30
C VAL A 176 -11.08 6.58 -24.71
N ALA A 177 -11.91 7.37 -24.05
CA ALA A 177 -13.33 7.50 -24.35
C ALA A 177 -13.57 8.04 -25.77
N ASP A 178 -12.85 9.07 -26.17
CA ASP A 178 -12.92 9.65 -27.52
C ASP A 178 -12.53 8.64 -28.59
N SER A 179 -11.48 7.84 -28.35
CA SER A 179 -11.04 6.80 -29.28
C SER A 179 -12.08 5.68 -29.39
N ALA A 180 -12.77 5.35 -28.30
CA ALA A 180 -13.87 4.39 -28.31
C ALA A 180 -15.09 4.93 -29.08
N ASN A 181 -15.46 6.19 -28.86
CA ASN A 181 -16.56 6.88 -29.55
C ASN A 181 -16.33 7.00 -31.06
N LYS A 182 -15.07 7.21 -31.48
CA LYS A 182 -14.65 7.18 -32.89
C LYS A 182 -14.57 5.76 -33.48
N GLY A 183 -14.80 4.74 -32.65
CA GLY A 183 -14.74 3.34 -33.05
C GLY A 183 -13.34 2.80 -33.29
N GLU A 184 -12.28 3.49 -32.83
CA GLU A 184 -10.88 3.11 -33.02
C GLU A 184 -10.46 1.98 -32.08
N VAL A 185 -10.98 2.00 -30.85
CA VAL A 185 -10.73 1.00 -29.81
C VAL A 185 -12.03 0.37 -29.32
N THR A 186 -11.94 -0.79 -28.69
CA THR A 186 -12.97 -1.39 -27.86
C THR A 186 -12.53 -1.36 -26.40
N ILE A 187 -13.46 -1.06 -25.50
CA ILE A 187 -13.24 -1.12 -24.04
C ILE A 187 -14.06 -2.28 -23.49
N THR A 188 -13.40 -3.25 -22.87
CA THR A 188 -14.03 -4.37 -22.17
C THR A 188 -13.90 -4.16 -20.67
N GLN A 189 -15.02 -3.88 -20.01
CA GLN A 189 -15.08 -3.81 -18.56
C GLN A 189 -14.87 -5.21 -17.96
N SER A 190 -14.14 -5.30 -16.85
CA SER A 190 -13.92 -6.55 -16.12
C SER A 190 -14.31 -6.39 -14.66
N GLU A 191 -14.62 -7.49 -13.97
CA GLU A 191 -14.85 -7.49 -12.52
C GLU A 191 -13.54 -7.56 -11.71
N ILE A 192 -12.42 -7.29 -12.36
CA ILE A 192 -11.10 -7.33 -11.73
C ILE A 192 -10.84 -5.99 -11.04
N ILE A 193 -10.67 -6.05 -9.72
CA ILE A 193 -10.35 -4.92 -8.87
C ILE A 193 -8.97 -5.15 -8.27
N VAL A 194 -8.12 -4.13 -8.36
CA VAL A 194 -6.77 -4.14 -7.82
C VAL A 194 -6.59 -3.03 -6.79
N ASN A 195 -5.81 -3.29 -5.75
CA ASN A 195 -5.40 -2.28 -4.79
C ASN A 195 -4.04 -1.71 -5.24
N CYS A 196 -4.06 -0.51 -5.81
CA CYS A 196 -2.90 0.15 -6.39
C CYS A 196 -2.79 1.61 -5.92
N PRO A 197 -2.40 1.87 -4.66
CA PRO A 197 -2.31 3.25 -4.17
C PRO A 197 -1.21 4.02 -4.92
N PHE A 198 -1.53 5.25 -5.35
CA PHE A 198 -0.56 6.15 -5.97
C PHE A 198 0.41 6.70 -4.93
N VAL A 199 1.70 6.62 -5.22
CA VAL A 199 2.77 7.09 -4.34
C VAL A 199 3.30 8.46 -4.76
N LYS A 200 3.25 8.78 -6.06
CA LYS A 200 3.69 10.05 -6.64
C LYS A 200 2.86 10.37 -7.88
N TRP A 201 2.43 11.61 -8.00
CA TRP A 201 1.62 12.12 -9.10
C TRP A 201 2.03 13.56 -9.43
N SER A 202 1.36 14.17 -10.41
CA SER A 202 1.77 15.43 -11.06
C SER A 202 2.05 16.57 -10.08
N ASN A 203 1.22 16.71 -9.05
CA ASN A 203 1.28 17.81 -8.08
C ASN A 203 1.54 17.33 -6.64
N GLY A 204 1.97 16.08 -6.45
CA GLY A 204 2.15 15.55 -5.10
C GLY A 204 2.81 14.18 -4.99
N SER A 205 2.95 13.73 -3.76
CA SER A 205 3.36 12.37 -3.41
C SER A 205 2.79 12.02 -2.05
N MET A 206 2.83 10.74 -1.70
CA MET A 206 2.71 10.33 -0.31
C MET A 206 3.71 11.09 0.56
N LYS A 207 3.31 11.40 1.79
CA LYS A 207 4.17 12.09 2.74
C LYS A 207 5.40 11.22 3.06
N ILE A 208 6.56 11.70 2.63
CA ILE A 208 7.84 11.14 3.05
C ILE A 208 8.05 11.58 4.50
N ARG A 209 8.31 10.62 5.39
CA ARG A 209 8.54 10.92 6.80
C ARG A 209 9.86 11.65 7.00
N GLU A 210 9.88 12.64 7.88
CA GLU A 210 11.08 13.43 8.18
C GLU A 210 12.09 12.62 9.00
N ASP A 211 11.61 11.91 10.02
CA ASP A 211 12.45 11.03 10.83
C ASP A 211 12.75 9.73 10.09
N GLN A 212 13.98 9.58 9.62
CA GLN A 212 14.45 8.39 8.92
C GLN A 212 15.01 7.31 9.86
N ASN A 213 15.21 7.61 11.15
CA ASN A 213 15.85 6.71 12.10
C ASN A 213 14.81 5.93 12.93
N ILE A 214 14.31 4.84 12.36
CA ILE A 214 13.22 4.06 12.96
C ILE A 214 13.70 3.16 14.07
N ASN A 215 13.06 3.28 15.23
CA ASN A 215 13.19 2.38 16.36
C ASN A 215 11.79 2.03 16.91
N ASP A 216 11.75 1.19 17.94
CA ASP A 216 10.48 0.68 18.49
C ASP A 216 9.64 1.78 19.20
N ASP A 217 10.25 2.93 19.54
CA ASP A 217 9.58 4.09 20.13
C ASP A 217 9.17 5.14 19.08
N SER A 218 9.52 4.94 17.80
CA SER A 218 9.16 5.87 16.74
C SER A 218 7.64 5.97 16.60
N PRO A 219 7.07 7.19 16.54
CA PRO A 219 5.63 7.35 16.42
C PRO A 219 5.14 6.80 15.09
N TYR A 220 3.91 6.27 15.12
CA TYR A 220 3.21 5.83 13.92
C TYR A 220 2.79 7.02 13.03
N VAL A 221 2.64 8.22 13.59
CA VAL A 221 2.25 9.42 12.84
C VAL A 221 3.42 10.02 12.06
N GLY A 222 3.12 10.83 11.04
CA GLY A 222 4.14 11.57 10.27
C GLY A 222 4.46 10.99 8.88
N GLY A 223 3.75 9.94 8.45
CA GLY A 223 3.95 9.27 7.17
C GLY A 223 4.71 7.95 7.30
N GLN A 224 4.47 7.03 6.37
CA GLN A 224 5.09 5.70 6.37
C GLN A 224 6.17 5.53 5.30
N VAL A 225 6.24 6.45 4.34
CA VAL A 225 7.18 6.36 3.22
C VAL A 225 8.53 6.94 3.63
N LEU A 226 9.59 6.15 3.48
CA LEU A 226 10.97 6.59 3.72
C LEU A 226 11.58 7.24 2.47
N LYS A 227 11.31 6.67 1.30
CA LYS A 227 11.87 7.15 0.03
C LYS A 227 11.00 6.74 -1.16
N ILE A 228 10.91 7.62 -2.16
CA ILE A 228 10.36 7.31 -3.48
C ILE A 228 11.45 7.55 -4.50
N ASP A 229 11.88 6.51 -5.20
CA ASP A 229 12.93 6.56 -6.23
C ASP A 229 12.33 6.16 -7.59
N THR A 230 11.91 7.17 -8.38
CA THR A 230 11.27 6.94 -9.68
C THR A 230 12.26 6.60 -10.79
N GLU A 231 13.55 6.80 -10.57
CA GLU A 231 14.60 6.37 -11.52
C GLU A 231 14.88 4.88 -11.33
N LYS A 232 14.98 4.41 -10.09
CA LYS A 232 15.17 3.00 -9.76
C LYS A 232 13.86 2.20 -9.71
N MET A 233 12.72 2.87 -9.83
CA MET A 233 11.38 2.29 -9.72
C MET A 233 11.16 1.54 -8.39
N VAL A 234 11.53 2.17 -7.28
CA VAL A 234 11.40 1.59 -5.93
C VAL A 234 10.78 2.58 -4.95
N LEU A 235 9.81 2.10 -4.17
CA LEU A 235 9.32 2.72 -2.95
C LEU A 235 9.98 2.04 -1.75
N THR A 236 10.63 2.81 -0.88
CA THR A 236 11.01 2.33 0.45
C THR A 236 9.99 2.83 1.46
N THR A 237 9.32 1.92 2.16
CA THR A 237 8.27 2.23 3.14
C THR A 237 8.44 1.37 4.40
N LEU A 238 7.73 1.72 5.47
CA LEU A 238 7.70 0.92 6.68
C LEU A 238 6.68 -0.20 6.59
N ALA A 239 7.14 -1.39 6.95
CA ALA A 239 6.31 -2.52 7.29
C ALA A 239 6.27 -2.68 8.81
N HIS A 240 5.06 -2.72 9.35
CA HIS A 240 4.78 -2.87 10.77
C HIS A 240 4.45 -4.32 11.08
N ARG A 241 5.02 -4.82 12.16
CA ARG A 241 4.75 -6.16 12.67
C ARG A 241 3.32 -6.23 13.21
N GLY A 242 2.58 -7.21 12.74
CA GLY A 242 1.28 -7.60 13.28
C GLY A 242 1.23 -9.10 13.62
N TRP A 243 0.07 -9.54 14.08
CA TRP A 243 -0.21 -10.93 14.39
C TRP A 243 -1.42 -11.40 13.58
N GLY A 244 -1.23 -12.48 12.82
CA GLY A 244 -2.30 -13.14 12.08
C GLY A 244 -3.27 -13.87 13.00
N PRO A 245 -4.45 -14.28 12.49
CA PRO A 245 -5.44 -15.02 13.27
C PRO A 245 -4.93 -16.35 13.84
N ASP A 246 -3.89 -16.92 13.24
CA ASP A 246 -3.20 -18.14 13.65
C ASP A 246 -2.00 -17.88 14.59
N GLY A 247 -1.82 -16.64 15.05
CA GLY A 247 -0.72 -16.23 15.92
C GLY A 247 0.63 -16.08 15.20
N LYS A 248 0.69 -16.23 13.87
CA LYS A 248 1.93 -15.99 13.13
C LYS A 248 2.22 -14.51 13.00
N THR A 249 3.51 -14.17 12.98
CA THR A 249 3.95 -12.81 12.68
C THR A 249 3.63 -12.46 11.22
N ILE A 250 2.93 -11.36 11.02
CA ILE A 250 2.69 -10.74 9.70
C ILE A 250 3.36 -9.36 9.65
N TYR A 251 3.56 -8.83 8.45
CA TYR A 251 4.09 -7.49 8.25
C TYR A 251 3.14 -6.73 7.32
N TYR A 252 2.62 -5.59 7.77
CA TYR A 252 1.71 -4.76 6.98
C TYR A 252 2.30 -3.37 6.73
N SER A 253 2.11 -2.85 5.52
CA SER A 253 2.43 -1.46 5.19
C SER A 253 1.16 -0.66 5.03
N VAL A 254 1.21 0.61 5.41
CA VAL A 254 0.08 1.52 5.30
C VAL A 254 0.39 2.59 4.28
N PHE A 255 -0.50 2.67 3.29
CA PHE A 255 -0.44 3.60 2.18
C PHE A 255 -1.54 4.64 2.38
N ASP A 256 -1.22 5.67 3.16
CA ASP A 256 -2.12 6.80 3.33
C ASP A 256 -1.76 7.88 2.30
N ALA A 257 -2.57 7.96 1.24
CA ALA A 257 -2.49 9.01 0.23
C ALA A 257 -3.52 10.12 0.47
N THR A 258 -4.20 10.11 1.63
CA THR A 258 -5.21 11.13 1.93
C THR A 258 -4.52 12.49 2.07
N PRO A 259 -4.88 13.50 1.24
CA PRO A 259 -4.42 14.85 1.48
C PRO A 259 -4.82 15.26 2.90
N LEU A 260 -3.99 16.07 3.55
CA LEU A 260 -4.41 16.80 4.74
C LEU A 260 -5.54 17.75 4.33
N VAL A 261 -6.80 17.29 4.40
CA VAL A 261 -7.91 18.22 4.47
C VAL A 261 -7.78 18.90 5.83
N PRO A 262 -7.72 20.24 5.93
CA PRO A 262 -7.79 20.90 7.21
C PRO A 262 -9.04 20.41 7.91
N ILE A 263 -8.86 19.80 9.08
CA ILE A 263 -9.94 19.46 9.99
C ILE A 263 -10.68 20.78 10.25
N HIS A 264 -11.78 21.03 9.53
CA HIS A 264 -12.70 22.05 9.97
C HIS A 264 -13.32 21.48 11.24
N GLU A 265 -12.98 22.11 12.36
CA GLU A 265 -13.65 21.91 13.63
C GLU A 265 -15.15 22.10 13.39
N TRP A 266 -15.91 21.01 13.48
CA TRP A 266 -17.35 21.09 13.58
C TRP A 266 -17.66 21.61 15.00
N HIS A 267 -18.07 22.89 15.07
CA HIS A 267 -18.72 23.49 16.23
C HIS A 267 -20.14 22.95 16.42
#